data_AF-A0A4R2N396-F1
#
_entry.id   AF-A0A4R2N396-F1
#
_cell.length_a   1.000
_cell.length_b   1.000
_cell.length_c   1.000
_cell.angle_alpha   90.00
_cell.angle_beta   90.00
_cell.angle_gamma   90.00
#
_symmetry.space_group_name_H-M   'P 1'
#
loop_
_entity.id
_entity.type
_entity.pdbx_description
1 polymer ?
#
loop_
_entity_poly.entity_id
_entity_poly.type
_entity_poly.pdbx_seq_one_letter_code
_entity_poly.pdbx_strand_id
1 'polypeptide(L)'
;MEVQINLNTLSGFIPKNWTRDTHMILTQLQKDITHNAIQSWQSRKEGEHKVRFLQAMQVQYGAHFRFLNVHQKDEKTLLVTID
;
A
#
# COMPACT_ATOMS: atom_id res chain seq x y z
N MET A 1 -5.58 -8.99 11.34
CA MET A 1 -6.15 -7.99 10.44
C MET A 1 -5.51 -8.20 9.07
N GLU A 2 -6.33 -8.47 8.06
CA GLU A 2 -5.90 -8.65 6.67
C GLU A 2 -5.76 -7.29 5.98
N VAL A 3 -4.84 -7.16 5.03
CA VAL A 3 -4.71 -5.95 4.21
C VAL A 3 -4.85 -6.33 2.74
N GLN A 4 -5.85 -5.75 2.09
CA GLN A 4 -6.06 -5.86 0.64
C GLN A 4 -5.54 -4.59 -0.03
N ILE A 5 -4.66 -4.74 -1.01
CA ILE A 5 -4.10 -3.62 -1.76
C ILE A 5 -4.75 -3.62 -3.15
N ASN A 6 -5.46 -2.54 -3.48
CA ASN A 6 -6.03 -2.41 -4.82
C ASN A 6 -4.90 -2.38 -5.87
N LEU A 7 -5.05 -3.13 -6.96
CA LEU A 7 -4.04 -3.23 -8.01
C LEU A 7 -3.67 -1.85 -8.61
N ASN A 8 -4.63 -0.93 -8.71
CA ASN A 8 -4.39 0.43 -9.21
C ASN A 8 -3.41 1.22 -8.34
N THR A 9 -3.25 0.85 -7.08
CA THR A 9 -2.24 1.41 -6.18
C THR A 9 -0.82 1.12 -6.65
N LEU A 10 -0.63 -0.03 -7.31
CA LEU A 10 0.67 -0.55 -7.73
C LEU A 10 0.87 -0.55 -9.25
N SER A 11 -0.15 -0.25 -10.05
CA SER A 11 -0.15 -0.44 -11.51
C SER A 11 1.02 0.25 -12.23
N GLY A 12 1.47 1.41 -11.76
CA GLY A 12 2.64 2.12 -12.28
C GLY A 12 3.99 1.48 -11.97
N PHE A 13 4.04 0.48 -11.10
CA PHE A 13 5.26 -0.21 -10.62
C PHE A 13 5.30 -1.68 -10.98
N ILE A 14 4.23 -2.20 -11.59
CA ILE A 14 4.22 -3.57 -12.09
C ILE A 14 5.13 -3.60 -13.33
N PRO A 15 6.22 -4.38 -13.32
CA PRO A 15 7.13 -4.44 -14.45
C PRO A 15 6.44 -5.10 -15.64
N LYS A 16 6.78 -4.66 -16.85
CA LYS A 16 6.34 -5.35 -18.08
C LYS A 16 6.94 -6.75 -18.20
N ASN A 17 8.19 -6.91 -17.76
CA ASN A 17 8.91 -8.18 -17.76
C ASN A 17 9.11 -8.65 -16.33
N TRP A 18 8.54 -9.80 -16.00
CA TRP A 18 8.71 -10.41 -14.69
C TRP A 18 10.09 -11.05 -14.58
N THR A 19 10.91 -10.54 -13.67
CA THR A 19 12.18 -11.14 -13.26
C THR A 19 12.14 -11.50 -11.78
N ARG A 20 13.11 -12.30 -11.32
CA ARG A 20 13.29 -12.60 -9.91
C ARG A 20 13.44 -11.32 -9.08
N ASP A 21 14.25 -10.38 -9.57
CA ASP A 21 14.52 -9.12 -8.87
C ASP A 21 13.26 -8.27 -8.77
N THR A 22 12.49 -8.13 -9.85
CA THR A 22 11.25 -7.36 -9.80
C THR A 22 10.21 -8.01 -8.90
N HIS A 23 10.15 -9.35 -8.85
CA HIS A 23 9.27 -10.06 -7.92
C HIS A 23 9.66 -9.81 -6.45
N MET A 24 10.96 -9.86 -6.12
CA MET A 24 11.44 -9.55 -4.77
C MET A 24 11.10 -8.10 -4.38
N ILE A 25 11.30 -7.15 -5.29
CA ILE A 25 10.99 -5.72 -5.08
C ILE A 25 9.50 -5.52 -4.79
N LEU A 26 8.61 -6.09 -5.62
CA LEU A 26 7.16 -5.99 -5.43
C LEU A 26 6.70 -6.65 -4.12
N THR A 27 7.33 -7.77 -3.76
CA THR A 27 7.04 -8.47 -2.50
C THR A 27 7.43 -7.61 -1.29
N GLN A 28 8.58 -6.95 -1.35
CA GLN A 28 8.99 -6.04 -0.28
C GLN A 28 8.04 -4.84 -0.19
N LEU A 29 7.69 -4.23 -1.32
CA LEU A 29 6.73 -3.13 -1.37
C LEU A 29 5.36 -3.53 -0.79
N GLN A 30 4.88 -4.74 -1.08
CA GLN A 30 3.64 -5.27 -0.52
C GLN A 30 3.70 -5.41 1.01
N LYS A 31 4.84 -5.87 1.56
CA LYS A 31 5.07 -5.94 3.01
C LYS A 31 5.08 -4.56 3.65
N ASP A 32 5.78 -3.60 3.04
CA ASP A 32 5.88 -2.23 3.56
C ASP A 32 4.51 -1.54 3.59
N ILE A 33 3.74 -1.64 2.51
CA ILE A 33 2.38 -1.10 2.43
C ILE A 33 1.48 -1.74 3.49
N THR A 34 1.58 -3.07 3.65
CA THR A 34 0.79 -3.80 4.64
C THR A 34 1.09 -3.31 6.06
N HIS A 35 2.38 -3.18 6.41
CA HIS A 35 2.82 -2.69 7.70
C HIS A 35 2.33 -1.26 7.96
N ASN A 36 2.60 -0.35 7.03
CA ASN A 36 2.25 1.06 7.15
C ASN A 36 0.73 1.27 7.21
N ALA A 37 -0.05 0.46 6.48
CA ALA A 37 -1.50 0.53 6.51
C ALA A 37 -2.05 0.14 7.89
N ILE A 38 -1.56 -0.95 8.47
CA ILE A 38 -1.94 -1.40 9.82
C ILE A 38 -1.56 -0.34 10.86
N GLN A 39 -0.33 0.15 10.82
CA GLN A 39 0.15 1.16 11.76
C GLN A 39 -0.69 2.44 11.68
N SER A 40 -0.92 2.95 10.47
CA SER A 40 -1.70 4.17 10.25
C SER A 40 -3.15 4.00 10.70
N TRP A 41 -3.75 2.83 10.46
CA TRP A 41 -5.09 2.50 10.93
C TRP A 41 -5.17 2.44 12.45
N GLN A 42 -4.17 1.85 13.11
CA GLN A 42 -4.12 1.75 14.57
C GLN A 42 -3.88 3.11 15.24
N SER A 43 -3.13 4.02 14.60
CA SER A 43 -2.86 5.36 15.12
C SER A 43 -3.92 6.40 14.77
N ARG A 44 -4.99 6.00 14.06
CA ARG A 44 -6.04 6.93 13.62
C ARG A 44 -6.78 7.53 14.81
N LYS A 45 -7.37 8.72 14.62
CA LYS A 45 -8.24 9.31 15.64
C LYS A 45 -9.55 8.55 15.73
N GLU A 46 -10.14 8.51 16.91
CA GLU A 46 -11.47 7.93 17.10
C GLU A 46 -12.48 8.63 16.18
N GLY A 47 -13.32 7.83 15.51
CA GLY A 47 -14.26 8.32 14.50
C GLY A 47 -13.70 8.47 13.09
N GLU A 48 -12.39 8.32 12.86
CA GLU A 48 -11.86 8.30 11.49
C GLU A 48 -12.19 6.98 10.78
N HIS A 49 -12.90 7.09 9.65
CA HIS A 49 -13.25 5.97 8.78
C HIS A 49 -12.24 5.75 7.64
N LYS A 50 -11.33 6.71 7.43
CA LYS A 50 -10.31 6.69 6.39
C LYS A 50 -9.08 7.45 6.91
N VAL A 51 -7.89 6.88 6.72
CA VAL A 51 -6.61 7.52 7.02
C VAL A 51 -5.68 7.47 5.84
N ARG A 52 -4.73 8.41 5.79
CA ARG A 52 -3.77 8.56 4.71
C ARG A 52 -2.36 8.38 5.24
N PHE A 53 -1.51 7.70 4.48
CA PHE A 53 -0.08 7.57 4.79
C PHE A 53 0.78 7.74 3.54
N LEU A 54 2.04 8.14 3.75
CA LEU A 54 3.02 8.30 2.69
C LEU A 54 3.83 7.00 2.55
N GLN A 55 3.82 6.39 1.37
CA GLN A 55 4.57 5.18 1.06
C GLN A 55 5.74 5.52 0.14
N ALA A 56 6.95 5.07 0.49
CA ALA A 56 8.09 5.10 -0.42
C ALA A 56 7.90 4.07 -1.54
N MET A 57 8.13 4.50 -2.78
CA MET A 57 8.04 3.65 -3.96
C MET A 57 9.45 3.41 -4.54
N GLN A 58 9.64 2.26 -5.19
CA GLN A 58 10.96 1.84 -5.68
C GLN A 58 11.37 2.62 -6.95
N VAL A 59 12.69 2.83 -7.10
CA VAL A 59 13.31 3.92 -7.88
C VAL A 59 13.28 3.74 -9.41
N GLN A 60 12.79 2.61 -9.93
CA GLN A 60 12.97 2.31 -11.37
C GLN A 60 12.10 3.15 -12.34
N TYR A 61 10.92 3.67 -11.95
CA TYR A 61 9.99 4.30 -12.91
C TYR A 61 9.15 5.49 -12.37
N GLY A 62 9.73 6.37 -11.55
CA GLY A 62 9.11 7.65 -11.17
C GLY A 62 8.30 7.69 -9.86
N ALA A 63 8.01 8.92 -9.41
CA ALA A 63 7.44 9.36 -8.12
C ALA A 63 7.89 8.55 -6.88
N HIS A 64 8.91 9.07 -6.19
CA HIS A 64 9.58 8.47 -5.02
C HIS A 64 8.65 8.09 -3.87
N PHE A 65 7.49 8.73 -3.79
CA PHE A 65 6.49 8.47 -2.78
C PHE A 65 5.08 8.56 -3.34
N ARG A 66 4.15 7.81 -2.75
CA ARG A 66 2.72 7.93 -3.01
C ARG A 66 1.95 8.04 -1.72
N PHE A 67 0.94 8.89 -1.73
CA PHE A 67 -0.07 8.86 -0.69
C PHE A 67 -1.04 7.73 -0.94
N LEU A 68 -1.20 6.88 0.07
CA LEU A 68 -2.12 5.78 0.07
C LEU A 68 -3.19 6.01 1.12
N ASN A 69 -4.39 5.59 0.82
CA ASN A 69 -5.53 5.64 1.72
C ASN A 69 -5.79 4.26 2.31
N VAL A 70 -6.13 4.22 3.59
CA VAL A 70 -6.57 3.01 4.30
C VAL A 70 -7.95 3.27 4.85
N HIS A 71 -8.85 2.34 4.62
CA HIS A 71 -10.13 2.29 5.30
C HIS A 71 -10.50 0.85 5.62
N GLN A 72 -11.39 0.67 6.58
CA GLN A 72 -11.90 -0.64 6.93
C GLN A 72 -12.95 -1.08 5.92
N LYS A 73 -12.71 -2.21 5.25
CA LYS A 73 -13.65 -2.82 4.31
C LYS A 73 -14.69 -3.66 5.04
N ASP A 74 -14.23 -4.40 6.05
CA ASP A 74 -15.03 -5.23 6.95
C ASP A 74 -14.33 -5.37 8.31
N GLU A 75 -14.93 -6.10 9.24
CA GLU A 75 -14.43 -6.24 10.63
C GLU A 75 -12.95 -6.63 10.74
N LYS A 76 -12.39 -7.35 9.75
CA LYS A 76 -11.03 -7.89 9.82
C LYS A 76 -10.13 -7.43 8.68
N THR A 77 -10.64 -6.66 7.72
CA THR A 77 -9.92 -6.31 6.50
C THR A 77 -9.77 -4.81 6.32
N LEU A 78 -8.53 -4.37 6.09
CA LEU A 78 -8.21 -3.03 5.62
C LEU A 78 -8.07 -3.03 4.10
N LEU A 79 -8.64 -2.04 3.44
CA LEU A 79 -8.46 -1.79 2.01
C LEU A 79 -7.54 -0.60 1.80
N VAL A 80 -6.48 -0.83 1.01
CA VAL A 80 -5.53 0.20 0.59
C VAL A 80 -5.82 0.61 -0.84
N THR A 81 -6.05 1.90 -1.05
CA THR A 81 -6.25 2.49 -2.38
C THR A 81 -5.28 3.63 -2.61
N ILE A 82 -5.06 3.97 -3.88
CA ILE A 82 -4.52 5.27 -4.23
C ILE A 82 -5.51 6.37 -3.82
N ASP A 83 -4.99 7.57 -3.58
CA ASP A 83 -5.80 8.78 -3.45
C ASP A 83 -6.37 9.25 -4.79
#